data_AF-A0A2G6GR26-F1
#
_entry.id   AF-A0A2G6GR26-F1
#
_cell.length_a   1.000
_cell.length_b   1.000
_cell.length_c   1.000
_cell.angle_alpha   90.00
_cell.angle_beta   90.00
_cell.angle_gamma   90.00
#
_symmetry.space_group_name_H-M   'P 1'
#
loop_
_entity.id
_entity.type
_entity.pdbx_description
1 polymer ?
#
loop_
_entity_poly.entity_id
_entity_poly.type
_entity_poly.pdbx_seq_one_letter_code
_entity_poly.pdbx_strand_id
1 'polypeptide(L)'
;MQEQQNIEWKESWRDEYLKWIFGFANAQGGALYIGKDDEGNVVGVAKAKKLSEDIPNKVKNILGIVVDVNLHNENNKDYIEIITTPHPYPINYKGQYHYRSGSTKLELTGEALNRFMLEKQGKHWDAVPVPNITADNL
;
A
#
# COMPACT_ATOMS: atom_id res chain seq x y z
N MET A 1 21.31 -6.10 9.70
CA MET A 1 20.39 -6.88 8.85
C MET A 1 19.19 -5.97 8.62
N GLN A 2 19.10 -5.37 7.44
CA GLN A 2 18.08 -4.36 7.16
C GLN A 2 16.83 -5.11 6.73
N GLU A 3 15.84 -5.16 7.61
CA GLU A 3 14.52 -5.70 7.31
C GLU A 3 14.05 -5.06 5.99
N GLN A 4 13.71 -5.88 4.99
CA GLN A 4 13.20 -5.38 3.71
C GLN A 4 11.77 -4.85 3.93
N GLN A 5 11.65 -3.69 4.57
CA GLN A 5 10.37 -3.12 5.03
C GLN A 5 9.34 -2.90 3.89
N ASN A 6 9.81 -2.91 2.64
CA ASN A 6 9.02 -2.69 1.44
C ASN A 6 8.72 -3.99 0.67
N ILE A 7 9.03 -5.16 1.24
CA ILE A 7 8.74 -6.46 0.63
C ILE A 7 7.83 -7.25 1.57
N GLU A 8 6.84 -7.89 1.01
CA GLU A 8 5.93 -8.79 1.72
C GLU A 8 5.78 -10.10 0.94
N TRP A 9 5.82 -11.22 1.65
CA TRP A 9 5.57 -12.55 1.08
C TRP A 9 4.27 -13.14 1.62
N LYS A 10 3.56 -13.84 0.74
CA LYS A 10 2.34 -14.60 1.06
C LYS A 10 2.28 -15.85 0.21
N GLU A 11 1.90 -16.97 0.81
CA GLU A 11 1.83 -18.26 0.11
C GLU A 11 0.67 -18.33 -0.90
N SER A 12 -0.43 -17.61 -0.64
CA SER A 12 -1.66 -17.65 -1.46
C SER A 12 -2.22 -16.24 -1.66
N TRP A 13 -3.16 -16.03 -2.59
CA TRP A 13 -3.86 -14.75 -2.70
C TRP A 13 -5.09 -14.71 -1.80
N ARG A 14 -5.31 -13.59 -1.11
CA ARG A 14 -6.57 -13.26 -0.45
C ARG A 14 -6.92 -11.81 -0.74
N ASP A 15 -8.20 -11.50 -0.93
CA ASP A 15 -8.64 -10.13 -1.23
C ASP A 15 -8.33 -9.13 -0.10
N GLU A 16 -8.20 -9.60 1.15
CA GLU A 16 -7.71 -8.75 2.23
C GLU A 16 -6.27 -8.24 1.99
N TYR A 17 -5.53 -8.81 1.04
CA TYR A 17 -4.15 -8.45 0.75
C TYR A 17 -4.01 -7.13 -0.01
N LEU A 18 -5.13 -6.63 -0.55
CA LEU A 18 -5.26 -5.23 -0.97
C LEU A 18 -4.80 -4.26 0.13
N LYS A 19 -4.84 -4.68 1.41
CA LYS A 19 -4.41 -3.85 2.53
C LYS A 19 -2.91 -3.55 2.57
N TRP A 20 -2.08 -4.41 1.97
CA TRP A 20 -0.65 -4.14 1.81
C TRP A 20 -0.40 -3.20 0.63
N ILE A 21 -1.12 -3.41 -0.48
CA ILE A 21 -1.00 -2.58 -1.68
C ILE A 21 -1.27 -1.11 -1.35
N PHE A 22 -2.39 -0.77 -0.72
CA PHE A 22 -2.64 0.64 -0.38
C PHE A 22 -1.64 1.14 0.69
N GLY A 23 -1.19 0.28 1.60
CA GLY A 23 -0.19 0.63 2.62
C GLY A 23 1.14 1.02 1.99
N PHE A 24 1.58 0.28 0.96
CA PHE A 24 2.74 0.61 0.14
C PHE A 24 2.54 1.92 -0.62
N ALA A 25 1.38 2.09 -1.26
CA ALA A 25 1.07 3.31 -2.00
C ALA A 25 1.07 4.57 -1.12
N ASN A 26 0.59 4.49 0.13
CA ASN A 26 0.62 5.62 1.05
C ASN A 26 2.03 5.92 1.61
N ALA A 27 2.90 4.91 1.63
CA ALA A 27 4.28 4.99 2.14
C ALA A 27 5.30 5.18 1.00
N GLN A 28 6.41 4.43 1.01
CA GLN A 28 7.52 4.52 0.06
C GLN A 28 7.38 3.56 -1.14
N GLY A 29 6.19 3.01 -1.37
CA GLY A 29 5.99 1.91 -2.31
C GLY A 29 6.44 0.56 -1.72
N GLY A 30 6.43 -0.47 -2.56
CA GLY A 30 6.84 -1.81 -2.17
C GLY A 30 6.40 -2.90 -3.14
N ALA A 31 6.76 -4.14 -2.81
CA ALA A 31 6.43 -5.34 -3.56
C ALA A 31 5.72 -6.37 -2.66
N LEU A 32 4.60 -6.90 -3.17
CA LEU A 32 3.90 -8.03 -2.56
C LEU A 32 4.08 -9.26 -3.47
N TYR A 33 4.70 -10.31 -2.94
CA TYR A 33 4.81 -11.60 -3.62
C TYR A 33 3.74 -12.57 -3.16
N ILE A 34 3.11 -13.24 -4.11
CA ILE A 34 2.10 -14.27 -3.89
C ILE A 34 2.61 -15.60 -4.45
N GLY A 35 2.60 -16.66 -3.63
CA GLY A 35 3.23 -17.93 -3.95
C GLY A 35 4.62 -18.09 -3.35
N LYS A 36 4.96 -17.29 -2.31
CA LYS A 36 6.19 -17.42 -1.52
C LYS A 36 5.87 -17.64 -0.03
N ASP A 37 6.61 -18.51 0.63
CA ASP A 37 6.50 -18.70 2.09
C ASP A 37 7.14 -17.54 2.87
N ASP A 38 7.05 -17.60 4.20
CA ASP A 38 7.59 -16.57 5.11
C ASP A 38 9.13 -16.52 5.10
N GLU A 39 9.80 -17.52 4.51
CA GLU A 39 11.25 -17.54 4.30
C GLU A 39 11.65 -17.03 2.90
N GLY A 40 10.67 -16.78 2.03
CA GLY A 40 10.84 -16.28 0.67
C GLY A 40 11.01 -17.37 -0.39
N ASN A 41 10.84 -18.64 -0.03
CA ASN A 41 10.92 -19.77 -0.97
C ASN A 41 9.67 -19.84 -1.84
N VAL A 42 9.82 -20.22 -3.11
CA VAL A 42 8.68 -20.37 -4.04
C VAL A 42 7.90 -21.65 -3.73
N VAL A 43 6.69 -21.47 -3.21
CA VAL A 43 5.71 -22.53 -2.98
C VAL A 43 4.72 -22.66 -4.15
N GLY A 44 4.56 -21.60 -4.92
CA GLY A 44 3.68 -21.52 -6.08
C GLY A 44 2.24 -21.13 -5.73
N VAL A 45 1.49 -20.60 -6.70
CA VAL A 45 0.08 -20.23 -6.54
C VAL A 45 -0.80 -20.83 -7.64
N ALA A 46 -1.93 -21.38 -7.25
CA ALA A 46 -2.90 -21.92 -8.20
C ALA A 46 -3.55 -20.80 -9.03
N LYS A 47 -3.82 -21.08 -10.31
CA LYS A 47 -4.47 -20.14 -11.25
C LYS A 47 -3.72 -18.80 -11.36
N ALA A 48 -2.39 -18.83 -11.29
CA ALA A 48 -1.54 -17.64 -11.29
C ALA A 48 -1.83 -16.70 -12.47
N LYS A 49 -2.02 -17.25 -13.68
CA LYS A 49 -2.41 -16.46 -14.86
C LYS A 49 -3.72 -15.69 -14.68
N LYS A 50 -4.75 -16.34 -14.11
CA LYS A 50 -6.03 -15.67 -13.83
C LYS A 50 -5.85 -14.59 -12.76
N LEU A 51 -5.08 -14.87 -11.72
CA LEU A 51 -4.78 -13.89 -10.69
C LEU A 51 -4.02 -12.67 -11.26
N SER A 52 -3.06 -12.87 -12.17
CA SER A 52 -2.35 -11.74 -12.81
C SER A 52 -3.27 -10.85 -13.66
N GLU A 53 -4.38 -11.39 -14.17
CA GLU A 53 -5.40 -10.63 -14.91
C GLU A 53 -6.43 -9.96 -13.96
N ASP A 54 -6.80 -10.64 -12.87
CA ASP A 54 -7.83 -10.18 -11.93
C ASP A 54 -7.32 -9.09 -10.96
N ILE A 55 -6.08 -9.21 -10.47
CA ILE A 55 -5.51 -8.33 -9.44
C ILE A 55 -5.44 -6.86 -9.89
N PRO A 56 -4.88 -6.51 -11.06
CA PRO A 56 -4.83 -5.11 -11.50
C PRO A 56 -6.22 -4.46 -11.57
N ASN A 57 -7.20 -5.20 -12.10
CA ASN A 57 -8.59 -4.74 -12.21
C ASN A 57 -9.22 -4.54 -10.84
N LYS A 58 -8.98 -5.46 -9.90
CA LYS A 58 -9.48 -5.38 -8.52
C LYS A 58 -8.87 -4.19 -7.77
N VAL A 59 -7.57 -3.98 -7.90
CA VAL A 59 -6.86 -2.84 -7.31
C VAL A 59 -7.42 -1.52 -7.86
N LYS A 60 -7.58 -1.39 -9.18
CA LYS A 60 -8.18 -0.22 -9.81
C LYS A 60 -9.59 0.05 -9.29
N ASN A 61 -10.46 -0.97 -9.27
CA ASN A 61 -11.87 -0.80 -8.91
C ASN A 61 -12.08 -0.45 -7.43
N ILE A 62 -11.19 -0.92 -6.54
CA ILE A 62 -11.36 -0.76 -5.10
C ILE A 62 -10.53 0.42 -4.55
N LEU A 63 -9.31 0.60 -5.03
CA LEU A 63 -8.35 1.59 -4.52
C LEU A 63 -8.19 2.79 -5.45
N GLY A 64 -8.67 2.72 -6.70
CA GLY A 64 -8.56 3.81 -7.66
C GLY A 64 -7.16 4.02 -8.25
N ILE A 65 -6.22 3.09 -8.01
CA ILE A 65 -4.84 3.15 -8.49
C ILE A 65 -4.52 2.01 -9.44
N VAL A 66 -3.40 2.14 -10.16
CA VAL A 66 -2.82 1.08 -10.99
C VAL A 66 -1.56 0.56 -10.31
N VAL A 67 -1.32 -0.74 -10.44
CA VAL A 67 -0.12 -1.43 -9.96
C VAL A 67 0.41 -2.33 -11.07
N ASP A 68 1.71 -2.56 -11.08
CA ASP A 68 2.31 -3.54 -11.99
C ASP A 68 2.18 -4.93 -11.39
N VAL A 69 1.75 -5.90 -12.20
CA VAL A 69 1.60 -7.29 -11.79
C VAL A 69 2.38 -8.18 -12.74
N ASN A 70 3.40 -8.82 -12.23
CA ASN A 70 4.29 -9.71 -12.96
C ASN A 70 4.01 -11.16 -12.59
N LEU A 71 3.86 -12.02 -13.59
CA LEU A 71 3.80 -13.47 -13.43
C LEU A 71 5.19 -14.05 -13.64
N HIS A 72 5.68 -14.79 -12.65
CA HIS A 72 6.97 -15.44 -12.67
C HIS A 72 6.79 -16.96 -12.58
N ASN A 73 7.80 -17.70 -13.04
CA ASN A 73 7.87 -19.15 -12.90
C ASN A 73 9.25 -19.56 -12.41
N GLU A 74 9.30 -20.36 -11.35
CA GLU A 74 10.54 -20.93 -10.83
C GLU A 74 10.29 -22.41 -10.51
N ASN A 75 11.14 -23.31 -11.02
CA ASN A 75 11.02 -24.76 -10.76
C ASN A 75 9.61 -25.32 -11.01
N ASN A 76 8.97 -24.93 -12.12
CA ASN A 76 7.58 -25.28 -12.47
C ASN A 76 6.51 -24.79 -11.47
N LYS A 77 6.84 -23.80 -10.64
CA LYS A 77 5.89 -23.14 -9.73
C LYS A 77 5.71 -21.69 -10.15
N ASP A 78 4.48 -21.34 -10.49
CA ASP A 78 4.13 -19.97 -10.80
C ASP A 78 3.96 -19.14 -9.52
N TYR A 79 4.48 -17.91 -9.50
CA TYR A 79 4.26 -16.94 -8.43
C TYR A 79 4.03 -15.55 -9.01
N ILE A 80 3.42 -14.66 -8.25
CA ILE A 80 3.06 -13.31 -8.69
C ILE A 80 3.85 -12.29 -7.88
N GLU A 81 4.30 -11.25 -8.55
CA GLU A 81 4.87 -10.05 -7.94
C GLU A 81 3.96 -8.86 -8.26
N ILE A 82 3.57 -8.12 -7.23
CA ILE A 82 2.74 -6.92 -7.34
C ILE A 82 3.58 -5.73 -6.89
N ILE A 83 3.94 -4.86 -7.83
CA ILE A 83 4.77 -3.68 -7.56
C ILE A 83 3.85 -2.48 -7.37
N THR A 84 4.00 -1.80 -6.25
CA THR A 84 3.24 -0.60 -5.91
C THR A 84 4.18 0.58 -5.73
N THR A 85 3.95 1.65 -6.49
CA THR A 85 4.71 2.89 -6.35
C THR A 85 4.11 3.80 -5.27
N PRO A 86 4.91 4.67 -4.63
CA PRO A 86 4.38 5.73 -3.78
C PRO A 86 3.36 6.57 -4.55
N HIS A 87 2.22 6.82 -3.92
CA HIS A 87 1.16 7.63 -4.48
C HIS A 87 1.17 9.03 -3.82
N PRO A 88 1.05 10.12 -4.60
CA PRO A 88 1.12 11.48 -4.08
C PRO A 88 -0.12 11.85 -3.26
N TYR A 89 -1.26 11.22 -3.52
CA TYR A 89 -2.51 11.47 -2.78
C TYR A 89 -2.84 10.35 -1.80
N PRO A 90 -3.51 10.66 -0.68
CA PRO A 90 -4.01 9.67 0.28
C PRO A 90 -4.96 8.67 -0.37
N ILE A 91 -4.65 7.38 -0.23
CA ILE A 91 -5.54 6.31 -0.68
C ILE A 91 -6.24 5.72 0.54
N ASN A 92 -7.57 5.62 0.47
CA ASN A 92 -8.36 4.91 1.46
C ASN A 92 -8.78 3.53 0.94
N TYR A 93 -8.98 2.61 1.88
CA TYR A 93 -9.66 1.35 1.64
C TYR A 93 -10.94 1.33 2.47
N LYS A 94 -12.10 1.34 1.80
CA LYS A 94 -13.43 1.35 2.44
C LYS A 94 -13.59 2.49 3.47
N GLY A 95 -13.06 3.68 3.16
CA GLY A 95 -13.10 4.83 4.06
C GLY A 95 -12.04 4.86 5.16
N GLN A 96 -11.19 3.81 5.26
CA GLN A 96 -10.10 3.77 6.22
C GLN A 96 -8.77 4.12 5.57
N TYR A 97 -7.98 4.93 6.26
CA TYR A 97 -6.60 5.24 5.86
C TYR A 97 -5.67 4.44 6.73
N HIS A 98 -4.71 3.74 6.14
CA HIS A 98 -3.65 3.10 6.93
C HIS A 98 -2.29 3.52 6.39
N TYR A 99 -1.32 3.48 7.29
CA TYR A 99 0.06 3.83 7.05
C TYR A 99 0.97 2.71 7.56
N ARG A 100 2.08 2.47 6.85
CA ARG A 100 3.08 1.48 7.25
C ARG A 100 4.22 2.18 7.98
N SER A 101 4.47 1.74 9.21
CA SER A 101 5.62 2.18 10.02
C SER A 101 6.45 0.95 10.37
N GLY A 102 7.55 0.76 9.63
CA GLY A 102 8.35 -0.47 9.70
C GLY A 102 7.55 -1.71 9.25
N SER A 103 7.54 -2.74 10.08
CA SER A 103 6.77 -3.97 9.87
C SER A 103 5.31 -3.88 10.32
N THR A 104 4.92 -2.78 10.98
CA THR A 104 3.56 -2.61 11.51
C THR A 104 2.69 -1.76 10.59
N LYS A 105 1.45 -2.21 10.41
CA LYS A 105 0.38 -1.48 9.73
C LYS A 105 -0.52 -0.80 10.76
N LEU A 106 -0.70 0.52 10.64
CA LEU A 106 -1.50 1.31 11.56
C LEU A 106 -2.64 2.01 10.82
N GLU A 107 -3.86 1.89 11.33
CA GLU A 107 -4.97 2.72 10.87
C GLU A 107 -4.76 4.16 11.36
N LEU A 108 -4.80 5.12 10.43
CA LEU A 108 -4.73 6.53 10.73
C LEU A 108 -6.12 7.07 11.05
N THR A 109 -6.26 7.65 12.23
CA THR A 109 -7.48 8.33 12.69
C THR A 109 -7.13 9.64 13.39
N GLY A 110 -8.13 10.50 13.63
CA GLY A 110 -7.95 11.75 14.38
C GLY A 110 -6.88 12.68 13.82
N GLU A 111 -6.01 13.19 14.69
CA GLU A 111 -4.95 14.14 14.34
C GLU A 111 -3.93 13.54 13.35
N ALA A 112 -3.58 12.26 13.50
CA ALA A 112 -2.62 11.59 12.63
C ALA A 112 -3.12 11.53 11.18
N LEU A 113 -4.43 11.31 10.98
CA LEU A 113 -5.06 11.36 9.67
C LEU A 113 -5.05 12.79 9.09
N ASN A 114 -5.40 13.79 9.89
CA ASN A 114 -5.43 15.19 9.44
C ASN A 114 -4.04 15.67 8.99
N ARG A 115 -2.99 15.31 9.73
CA ARG A 115 -1.60 15.63 9.39
C ARG A 115 -1.17 14.97 8.08
N PHE A 116 -1.44 13.67 7.94
CA PHE A 116 -1.15 12.92 6.71
C PHE A 116 -1.83 13.53 5.48
N MET A 117 -3.08 13.97 5.62
CA MET A 117 -3.84 14.63 4.55
C MET A 117 -3.20 15.94 4.10
N LEU A 118 -2.72 16.77 5.03
CA LEU A 118 -2.08 18.04 4.73
C LEU A 118 -0.72 17.84 4.05
N GLU A 119 0.10 16.94 4.59
CA GLU A 119 1.41 16.60 4.03
C GLU A 119 1.30 16.13 2.58
N LYS A 120 0.36 15.24 2.27
CA LYS A 120 0.14 14.74 0.90
C LYS A 120 -0.42 15.80 -0.06
N GLN A 121 -1.04 16.86 0.45
CA GLN A 121 -1.47 18.03 -0.34
C GLN A 121 -0.35 19.05 -0.55
N GLY A 122 0.86 18.78 -0.06
CA GLY A 122 1.98 19.73 -0.09
C GLY A 122 1.76 20.94 0.82
N LYS A 123 0.87 20.82 1.81
CA LYS A 123 0.61 21.86 2.80
C LYS A 123 1.28 21.47 4.12
N HIS A 124 2.07 22.39 4.68
CA HIS A 124 2.59 22.24 6.03
C HIS A 124 1.52 22.64 7.05
N TRP A 125 1.60 22.09 8.27
CA TRP A 125 0.66 22.37 9.36
C TRP A 125 0.53 23.89 9.63
N ASP A 126 1.63 24.61 9.44
CA ASP A 126 1.75 26.07 9.59
C ASP A 126 0.95 26.87 8.52
N ALA A 127 0.45 26.21 7.48
CA ALA A 127 -0.37 26.81 6.43
C ALA A 127 -1.88 26.68 6.69
N VAL A 128 -2.29 26.02 7.78
CA VAL A 128 -3.70 25.97 8.18
C VAL A 128 -4.02 27.25 8.96
N PRO A 129 -4.87 28.15 8.46
CA PRO A 129 -5.24 29.34 9.21
C PRO A 129 -5.92 28.91 10.51
N VAL A 130 -5.39 29.37 11.64
CA VAL A 130 -6.06 29.21 12.94
C VAL A 130 -7.37 30.01 12.88
N PRO A 131 -8.53 29.38 13.07
CA PRO A 131 -9.77 30.12 13.13
C PRO A 131 -9.71 31.12 14.29
N ASN A 132 -10.03 32.39 14.04
CA ASN A 132 -10.07 33.52 14.99
C ASN A 132 -8.73 34.19 15.39
N ILE A 133 -7.70 34.17 14.54
CA ILE A 133 -6.58 35.11 14.69
C ILE A 133 -6.64 36.15 13.56
N THR A 134 -6.98 37.38 13.92
CA THR A 134 -6.81 38.58 13.07
C THR A 134 -5.48 39.24 13.42
N ALA A 135 -4.90 39.97 12.45
CA ALA A 135 -3.63 40.68 12.58
C ALA A 135 -3.61 41.72 13.73
N ASP A 136 -4.76 42.03 14.31
CA ASP A 136 -4.92 42.96 15.44
C ASP A 136 -4.48 42.38 16.81
N ASN A 137 -4.10 41.11 16.88
CA ASN A 137 -3.65 40.44 18.12
C ASN A 137 -2.16 40.03 18.10
N LEU A 138 -1.33 40.65 17.25
CA LEU A 138 0.12 40.49 17.25
C LEU A 138 0.82 41.69 17.90
#